data_AF-A0A0E9NPM3-F1
#
_entry.id   AF-A0A0E9NPM3-F1
#
_cell.length_a   1.000
_cell.length_b   1.000
_cell.length_c   1.000
_cell.angle_alpha   90.00
_cell.angle_beta   90.00
_cell.angle_gamma   90.00
#
_symmetry.space_group_name_H-M   'P 1'
#
loop_
_entity.id
_entity.type
_entity.pdbx_description
1 polymer ?
#
loop_
_entity_poly.entity_id
_entity_poly.type
_entity_poly.pdbx_seq_one_letter_code
_entity_poly.pdbx_strand_id
1 'polypeptide(L)'
;MRMGAQRGSTGWWEDNHRNTQTINLATTTSETMSTLSPNQKDRLRMSRIPSDTGPSIATTPASARSEAATVRRRRALSVQRRTLSHTWHSYVETSNNNTWLTPLIVILIMLGLFAINPTTTNPIYHFLFISYPVSGEPPRPYPTEPSIYHNNPQLYGKGLYDIAFCVFYTIVFSFAREFVMQVLLKPLARRWGIKEGKKMSRFLEQAYTFCYFSISGTFGLIVMSRTDMWFFNTPAFWQAYPHRALPLDFKFYYLLQASYWLQQALVLLLQLEAPRKDFKELVLHHIITLLLIGLSYRFHFTATGVAVFITMDVSDVFLALSKCLNYLDHPLGTPCFGFFILVWFYCRHYLSAQILISCLTTYNNPPYTPFPEPIDWLNQQYKCWIAKPITVGLLGALLGVNIFWSWLILRIAGRFVWKGEAKDERSDDEEEEEKKKGE
;
A
#
# COMPACT_ATOMS: atom_id res chain seq x y z
N MET A 1 -5.28 17.82 59.56
CA MET A 1 -6.32 18.84 59.83
C MET A 1 -6.26 19.85 58.68
N ARG A 2 -7.34 19.99 57.86
CA ARG A 2 -7.42 20.82 56.63
C ARG A 2 -6.47 20.38 55.48
N MET A 3 -6.97 20.01 54.29
CA MET A 3 -7.46 20.84 53.14
C MET A 3 -6.33 21.64 52.46
N GLY A 4 -6.09 21.54 51.14
CA GLY A 4 -6.71 20.67 50.14
C GLY A 4 -6.09 20.75 48.73
N ALA A 5 -6.40 19.73 47.92
CA ALA A 5 -6.67 19.73 46.47
C ALA A 5 -5.85 20.59 45.47
N GLN A 6 -5.12 19.91 44.58
CA GLN A 6 -5.34 19.97 43.13
C GLN A 6 -4.90 18.64 42.47
N ARG A 7 -5.74 18.05 41.62
CA ARG A 7 -5.41 16.88 40.78
C ARG A 7 -5.30 17.34 39.33
N GLY A 8 -4.32 16.80 38.59
CA GLY A 8 -4.19 17.05 37.16
C GLY A 8 -3.34 15.98 36.47
N SER A 9 -3.92 14.82 36.16
CA SER A 9 -3.33 13.85 35.23
C SER A 9 -4.36 12.81 34.76
N THR A 10 -4.06 12.25 33.59
CA THR A 10 -4.63 11.11 32.85
C THR A 10 -5.86 11.36 31.96
N GLY A 11 -5.78 10.88 30.70
CA GLY A 11 -6.97 10.52 29.92
C GLY A 11 -7.20 11.09 28.51
N TRP A 12 -6.18 11.38 27.69
CA TRP A 12 -6.41 11.71 26.26
C TRP A 12 -6.63 10.46 25.37
N TRP A 13 -7.63 9.63 25.70
CA TRP A 13 -8.19 8.57 24.81
C TRP A 13 -9.67 8.26 25.14
N GLU A 14 -10.45 9.25 25.58
CA GLU A 14 -11.86 9.02 25.93
C GLU A 14 -12.71 10.30 25.73
N ASP A 15 -13.09 10.59 24.47
CA ASP A 15 -14.39 11.19 24.13
C ASP A 15 -14.58 11.38 22.60
N ASN A 16 -15.28 10.45 21.95
CA ASN A 16 -16.09 10.79 20.77
C ASN A 16 -17.22 9.77 20.49
N HIS A 17 -18.02 9.41 21.51
CA HIS A 17 -19.23 8.61 21.31
C HIS A 17 -20.36 8.96 22.28
N ARG A 18 -21.15 9.98 21.93
CA ARG A 18 -22.64 9.92 21.89
C ARG A 18 -23.28 11.26 21.54
N ASN A 19 -24.12 11.28 20.51
CA ASN A 19 -25.48 11.80 20.71
C ASN A 19 -26.49 11.19 19.71
N THR A 20 -27.08 10.07 20.10
CA THR A 20 -28.29 9.54 19.47
C THR A 20 -29.29 9.24 20.57
N GLN A 21 -30.17 10.19 20.87
CA GLN A 21 -31.18 10.02 21.91
C GLN A 21 -32.28 9.06 21.44
N THR A 22 -32.25 7.82 21.93
CA THR A 22 -33.42 6.95 21.91
C THR A 22 -34.38 7.37 23.01
N ILE A 23 -35.51 7.95 22.63
CA ILE A 23 -36.59 8.35 23.54
C ILE A 23 -37.27 7.09 24.09
N ASN A 24 -37.09 6.82 25.38
CA ASN A 24 -37.83 5.77 26.11
C ASN A 24 -39.21 6.30 26.51
N LEU A 25 -40.20 6.14 25.63
CA LEU A 25 -41.57 6.61 25.83
C LEU A 25 -42.40 5.65 26.72
N ALA A 26 -42.02 5.46 27.98
CA ALA A 26 -42.67 4.47 28.87
C ALA A 26 -42.69 4.77 30.39
N THR A 27 -42.37 5.99 30.85
CA THR A 27 -42.40 6.28 32.31
C THR A 27 -42.76 7.73 32.66
N THR A 28 -43.75 8.34 32.00
CA THR A 28 -44.09 9.76 32.25
C THR A 28 -45.56 10.10 31.98
N THR A 29 -46.48 9.32 32.58
CA THR A 29 -47.95 9.52 32.42
C THR A 29 -48.73 9.51 33.75
N SER A 30 -48.05 9.63 34.90
CA SER A 30 -48.71 9.56 36.23
C SER A 30 -48.69 10.84 37.08
N GLU A 31 -47.94 11.89 36.70
CA GLU A 31 -47.69 13.04 37.61
C GLU A 31 -48.09 14.43 37.05
N THR A 32 -48.72 14.50 35.87
CA THR A 32 -49.10 15.77 35.22
C THR A 32 -50.61 15.90 34.97
N MET A 33 -51.43 15.42 35.91
CA MET A 33 -52.90 15.44 35.80
C MET A 33 -53.64 16.11 36.98
N SER A 34 -52.93 16.86 37.84
CA SER A 34 -53.48 17.49 39.05
C SER A 34 -53.78 19.00 38.94
N THR A 35 -53.49 19.66 37.81
CA THR A 35 -53.44 21.15 37.73
C THR A 35 -54.04 21.78 36.45
N LEU A 36 -55.18 21.29 35.93
CA LEU A 36 -55.91 21.97 34.84
C LEU A 36 -57.44 22.05 35.08
N SER A 37 -58.05 23.16 34.67
CA SER A 37 -59.42 23.56 35.04
C SER A 37 -60.51 22.97 34.11
N PRO A 38 -61.80 23.04 34.50
CA PRO A 38 -62.88 22.28 33.84
C PRO A 38 -63.07 22.57 32.34
N ASN A 39 -62.74 23.78 31.86
CA ASN A 39 -63.16 24.26 30.54
C ASN A 39 -62.33 23.77 29.34
N GLN A 40 -61.39 22.84 29.55
CA GLN A 40 -60.60 22.22 28.47
C GLN A 40 -61.06 20.80 28.10
N LYS A 41 -62.00 20.19 28.83
CA LYS A 41 -62.43 18.80 28.58
C LYS A 41 -63.41 18.64 27.41
N ASP A 42 -64.14 19.69 27.03
CA ASP A 42 -65.21 19.59 26.03
C ASP A 42 -64.76 19.80 24.57
N ARG A 43 -63.52 20.26 24.32
CA ARG A 43 -62.99 20.45 22.95
C ARG A 43 -62.37 19.20 22.31
N LEU A 44 -62.33 18.07 23.01
CA LEU A 44 -61.82 16.78 22.49
C LEU A 44 -62.90 15.71 22.29
N ARG A 45 -64.19 16.08 22.38
CA ARG A 45 -65.33 15.15 22.28
C ARG A 45 -66.09 15.16 20.95
N MET A 46 -65.62 15.90 19.94
CA MET A 46 -66.36 16.05 18.66
C MET A 46 -65.48 15.92 17.40
N SER A 47 -65.07 14.68 17.11
CA SER A 47 -64.69 14.20 15.77
C SER A 47 -64.72 12.67 15.70
N ARG A 48 -65.92 12.09 15.81
CA ARG A 48 -66.18 10.66 15.60
C ARG A 48 -67.40 10.51 14.67
N ILE A 49 -67.52 9.36 13.99
CA ILE A 49 -68.51 8.99 12.94
C ILE A 49 -68.02 9.31 11.51
N PRO A 50 -68.12 8.38 10.53
CA PRO A 50 -68.08 6.92 10.61
C PRO A 50 -67.02 6.27 9.68
N SER A 51 -66.63 5.03 9.94
CA SER A 51 -65.97 4.18 8.94
C SER A 51 -67.02 3.32 8.22
N ASP A 52 -67.44 3.74 7.03
CA ASP A 52 -68.40 2.97 6.23
C ASP A 52 -67.87 1.60 5.84
N THR A 53 -68.72 0.60 5.99
CA THR A 53 -68.51 -0.78 5.54
C THR A 53 -68.62 -0.87 4.02
N GLY A 54 -67.51 -0.65 3.31
CA GLY A 54 -67.31 -1.13 1.94
C GLY A 54 -67.10 -2.65 1.91
N PRO A 55 -67.55 -3.36 0.85
CA PRO A 55 -67.55 -4.82 0.83
C PRO A 55 -66.14 -5.42 0.86
N SER A 56 -66.02 -6.54 1.55
CA SER A 56 -64.80 -7.31 1.74
C SER A 56 -64.09 -7.66 0.43
N ILE A 57 -62.97 -6.99 0.15
CA ILE A 57 -61.88 -7.60 -0.63
C ILE A 57 -61.19 -8.56 0.32
N ALA A 58 -61.37 -9.86 0.07
CA ALA A 58 -61.11 -10.94 1.01
C ALA A 58 -59.75 -10.89 1.72
N THR A 59 -59.72 -10.36 2.94
CA THR A 59 -58.86 -10.90 3.99
C THR A 59 -59.37 -12.31 4.30
N THR A 60 -58.88 -13.29 3.52
CA THR A 60 -58.87 -14.66 4.00
C THR A 60 -58.27 -14.65 5.41
N PRO A 61 -58.88 -15.30 6.41
CA PRO A 61 -58.22 -15.44 7.69
C PRO A 61 -56.90 -16.15 7.42
N ALA A 62 -55.79 -15.44 7.61
CA ALA A 62 -54.47 -16.03 7.46
C ALA A 62 -54.46 -17.22 8.41
N SER A 63 -54.51 -18.44 7.87
CA SER A 63 -54.77 -19.61 8.74
C SER A 63 -53.71 -19.63 9.82
N ALA A 64 -54.02 -20.15 11.02
CA ALA A 64 -53.08 -20.12 12.14
C ALA A 64 -51.69 -20.68 11.77
N ARG A 65 -51.62 -21.55 10.74
CA ARG A 65 -50.39 -22.05 10.11
C ARG A 65 -49.57 -20.99 9.35
N SER A 66 -50.22 -20.05 8.66
CA SER A 66 -49.61 -18.90 7.96
C SER A 66 -49.08 -17.85 8.94
N GLU A 67 -49.84 -17.52 9.99
CA GLU A 67 -49.35 -16.63 11.06
C GLU A 67 -48.19 -17.27 11.82
N ALA A 68 -48.31 -18.54 12.21
CA ALA A 68 -47.22 -19.29 12.85
C ALA A 68 -45.98 -19.39 11.95
N ALA A 69 -46.14 -19.58 10.63
CA ALA A 69 -45.03 -19.54 9.68
C ALA A 69 -44.38 -18.16 9.60
N THR A 70 -45.17 -17.08 9.64
CA THR A 70 -44.67 -15.69 9.63
C THR A 70 -43.92 -15.36 10.93
N VAL A 71 -44.43 -15.77 12.08
CA VAL A 71 -43.75 -15.64 13.38
C VAL A 71 -42.47 -16.47 13.43
N ARG A 72 -42.49 -17.71 12.91
CA ARG A 72 -41.30 -18.56 12.80
C ARG A 72 -40.24 -17.95 11.87
N ARG A 73 -40.64 -17.36 10.74
CA ARG A 73 -39.75 -16.63 9.82
C ARG A 73 -39.15 -15.39 10.49
N ARG A 74 -39.94 -14.59 11.21
CA ARG A 74 -39.45 -13.44 12.00
C ARG A 74 -38.46 -13.87 13.08
N ARG A 75 -38.75 -14.96 13.82
CA ARG A 75 -37.80 -15.55 14.78
C ARG A 75 -36.51 -16.02 14.09
N ALA A 76 -36.59 -16.78 13.00
CA ALA A 76 -35.43 -17.25 12.26
C ALA A 76 -34.54 -16.08 11.77
N LEU A 77 -35.13 -15.04 11.17
CA LEU A 77 -34.42 -13.82 10.77
C LEU A 77 -33.80 -13.08 11.97
N SER A 78 -34.49 -13.04 13.11
CA SER A 78 -33.93 -12.42 14.34
C SER A 78 -32.74 -13.21 14.92
N VAL A 79 -32.78 -14.54 14.84
CA VAL A 79 -31.67 -15.41 15.25
C VAL A 79 -30.50 -15.25 14.28
N GLN A 80 -30.76 -15.30 12.97
CA GLN A 80 -29.76 -15.07 11.93
C GLN A 80 -29.11 -13.69 12.04
N ARG A 81 -29.88 -12.63 12.35
CA ARG A 81 -29.33 -11.29 12.58
C ARG A 81 -28.45 -11.23 13.83
N ARG A 82 -28.83 -11.93 14.91
CA ARG A 82 -28.02 -12.04 16.14
C ARG A 82 -26.72 -12.82 15.90
N THR A 83 -26.78 -13.95 15.18
CA THR A 83 -25.57 -14.74 14.86
C THR A 83 -24.64 -13.96 13.94
N LEU A 84 -25.15 -13.30 12.89
CA LEU A 84 -24.35 -12.44 12.00
C LEU A 84 -23.69 -11.28 12.75
N SER A 85 -24.43 -10.63 13.66
CA SER A 85 -23.89 -9.56 14.52
C SER A 85 -22.79 -10.10 15.43
N HIS A 86 -22.98 -11.26 16.09
CA HIS A 86 -21.96 -11.89 16.92
C HIS A 86 -20.70 -12.24 16.10
N THR A 87 -20.85 -12.92 14.95
CA THR A 87 -19.70 -13.26 14.09
C THR A 87 -18.98 -12.03 13.56
N TRP A 88 -19.71 -10.94 13.29
CA TRP A 88 -19.11 -9.67 12.89
C TRP A 88 -18.30 -9.03 14.02
N HIS A 89 -18.82 -8.99 15.25
CA HIS A 89 -18.07 -8.48 16.40
C HIS A 89 -16.81 -9.31 16.68
N SER A 90 -16.91 -10.64 16.69
CA SER A 90 -15.75 -11.52 16.84
C SER A 90 -14.72 -11.34 15.71
N TYR A 91 -15.18 -11.12 14.47
CA TYR A 91 -14.30 -10.82 13.34
C TYR A 91 -13.55 -9.49 13.51
N VAL A 92 -14.27 -8.41 13.85
CA VAL A 92 -13.67 -7.08 14.07
C VAL A 92 -12.64 -7.13 15.20
N GLU A 93 -12.97 -7.75 16.33
CA GLU A 93 -12.04 -7.94 17.45
C GLU A 93 -10.80 -8.74 17.04
N THR A 94 -10.98 -9.87 16.33
CA THR A 94 -9.86 -10.71 15.88
C THR A 94 -8.99 -10.00 14.84
N SER A 95 -9.58 -9.24 13.92
CA SER A 95 -8.86 -8.51 12.87
C SER A 95 -8.18 -7.23 13.37
N ASN A 96 -8.68 -6.61 14.45
CA ASN A 96 -7.98 -5.52 15.11
C ASN A 96 -6.71 -6.04 15.82
N ASN A 97 -6.78 -7.24 16.41
CA ASN A 97 -5.63 -7.90 17.02
C ASN A 97 -4.66 -8.55 16.00
N ASN A 98 -5.16 -8.91 14.81
CA ASN A 98 -4.42 -9.56 13.73
C ASN A 98 -4.72 -8.86 12.39
N THR A 99 -4.06 -7.75 12.11
CA THR A 99 -4.28 -6.94 10.89
C THR A 99 -4.05 -7.72 9.59
N TRP A 100 -3.21 -8.76 9.62
CA TRP A 100 -2.99 -9.68 8.50
C TRP A 100 -4.22 -10.53 8.14
N LEU A 101 -5.21 -10.67 9.03
CA LEU A 101 -6.38 -11.52 8.81
C LEU A 101 -7.28 -11.02 7.68
N THR A 102 -7.57 -9.72 7.63
CA THR A 102 -8.41 -9.11 6.57
C THR A 102 -7.85 -9.38 5.17
N PRO A 103 -6.60 -9.00 4.82
CA PRO A 103 -6.06 -9.24 3.48
C PRO A 103 -5.88 -10.74 3.19
N LEU A 104 -5.57 -11.58 4.19
CA LEU A 104 -5.55 -13.03 4.00
C LEU A 104 -6.90 -13.58 3.54
N ILE A 105 -8.01 -13.16 4.17
CA ILE A 105 -9.36 -13.60 3.78
C ILE A 105 -9.67 -13.20 2.35
N VAL A 106 -9.31 -11.98 1.93
CA VAL A 106 -9.51 -11.53 0.54
C VAL A 106 -8.69 -12.38 -0.45
N ILE A 107 -7.43 -12.69 -0.12
CA ILE A 107 -6.57 -13.57 -0.94
C ILE A 107 -7.17 -14.98 -1.03
N LEU A 108 -7.63 -15.56 0.08
CA LEU A 108 -8.25 -16.89 0.11
C LEU A 108 -9.56 -16.94 -0.69
N ILE A 109 -10.37 -15.88 -0.66
CA ILE A 109 -11.58 -15.76 -1.50
C ILE A 109 -11.19 -15.75 -2.99
N MET A 110 -10.21 -14.93 -3.38
CA MET A 110 -9.74 -14.86 -4.77
C MET A 110 -9.19 -16.22 -5.24
N LEU A 111 -8.34 -16.87 -4.45
CA LEU A 111 -7.80 -18.20 -4.76
C LEU A 111 -8.91 -19.27 -4.82
N GLY A 112 -9.92 -19.20 -3.94
CA GLY A 112 -11.09 -20.07 -3.99
C GLY A 112 -11.93 -19.89 -5.26
N LEU A 113 -12.16 -18.64 -5.68
CA LEU A 113 -12.85 -18.33 -6.93
C LEU A 113 -12.05 -18.79 -8.17
N PHE A 114 -10.72 -18.79 -8.11
CA PHE A 114 -9.89 -19.40 -9.15
C PHE A 114 -10.00 -20.92 -9.15
N ALA A 115 -9.94 -21.56 -7.97
CA ALA A 115 -9.99 -23.02 -7.83
C ALA A 115 -11.29 -23.68 -8.35
N ILE A 116 -12.40 -22.94 -8.41
CA ILE A 116 -13.67 -23.42 -9.01
C ILE A 116 -13.52 -23.68 -10.52
N ASN A 117 -12.71 -22.88 -11.22
CA ASN A 117 -12.42 -23.03 -12.65
C ASN A 117 -10.99 -22.55 -12.92
N PRO A 118 -9.96 -23.41 -12.77
CA PRO A 118 -8.55 -23.04 -12.87
C PRO A 118 -8.10 -22.97 -14.34
N THR A 119 -8.78 -22.16 -15.15
CA THR A 119 -8.47 -21.96 -16.58
C THR A 119 -8.27 -20.47 -16.90
N THR A 120 -7.68 -20.19 -18.07
CA THR A 120 -7.50 -18.82 -18.60
C THR A 120 -8.82 -18.09 -18.89
N THR A 121 -9.96 -18.80 -18.88
CA THR A 121 -11.30 -18.20 -19.04
C THR A 121 -11.82 -17.55 -17.76
N ASN A 122 -11.23 -17.87 -16.60
CA ASN A 122 -11.64 -17.32 -15.32
C ASN A 122 -11.13 -15.88 -15.17
N PRO A 123 -11.98 -14.87 -14.89
CA PRO A 123 -11.51 -13.49 -14.74
C PRO A 123 -10.46 -13.31 -13.64
N ILE A 124 -10.42 -14.20 -12.64
CA ILE A 124 -9.40 -14.20 -11.57
C ILE A 124 -8.00 -14.55 -12.11
N TYR A 125 -7.89 -15.26 -13.24
CA TYR A 125 -6.60 -15.58 -13.87
C TYR A 125 -5.73 -14.33 -14.07
N HIS A 126 -6.34 -13.22 -14.49
CA HIS A 126 -5.68 -11.94 -14.74
C HIS A 126 -5.15 -11.23 -13.48
N PHE A 127 -5.64 -11.61 -12.30
CA PHE A 127 -5.15 -11.10 -11.02
C PHE A 127 -3.96 -11.93 -10.50
N LEU A 128 -3.92 -13.23 -10.83
CA LEU A 128 -2.91 -14.17 -10.33
C LEU A 128 -1.69 -14.32 -11.26
N PHE A 129 -1.89 -14.22 -12.57
CA PHE A 129 -0.87 -14.57 -13.57
C PHE A 129 -0.62 -13.44 -14.56
N ILE A 130 0.60 -13.42 -15.11
CA ILE A 130 1.01 -12.45 -16.12
C ILE A 130 0.20 -12.66 -17.41
N SER A 131 -0.48 -11.60 -17.83
CA SER A 131 -1.36 -11.61 -19.01
C SER A 131 -0.61 -11.23 -20.30
N TYR A 132 -1.26 -11.51 -21.43
CA TYR A 132 -0.83 -11.17 -22.80
C TYR A 132 0.44 -11.89 -23.32
N PRO A 133 0.51 -13.24 -23.32
CA PRO A 133 1.59 -13.95 -24.00
C PRO A 133 1.59 -13.62 -25.51
N VAL A 134 2.77 -13.31 -26.06
CA VAL A 134 2.96 -13.02 -27.49
C VAL A 134 3.41 -14.30 -28.19
N SER A 135 2.63 -14.77 -29.16
CA SER A 135 3.00 -15.92 -29.99
C SER A 135 3.96 -15.49 -31.10
N GLY A 136 5.12 -16.13 -31.18
CA GLY A 136 6.16 -15.82 -32.17
C GLY A 136 7.03 -14.62 -31.80
N GLU A 137 7.85 -14.19 -32.74
CA GLU A 137 8.73 -13.04 -32.55
C GLU A 137 7.92 -11.73 -32.63
N PRO A 138 8.03 -10.81 -31.64
CA PRO A 138 7.27 -9.57 -31.66
C PRO A 138 7.74 -8.69 -32.83
N PRO A 139 6.84 -7.90 -33.44
CA PRO A 139 7.23 -6.96 -34.50
C PRO A 139 8.22 -5.92 -33.95
N ARG A 140 9.51 -6.14 -34.25
CA ARG A 140 10.60 -5.21 -33.95
C ARG A 140 10.59 -4.09 -35.00
N PRO A 141 10.69 -2.80 -34.63
CA PRO A 141 10.95 -1.73 -35.60
C PRO A 141 12.28 -1.92 -36.34
N TYR A 142 13.22 -2.63 -35.72
CA TYR A 142 14.51 -3.00 -36.26
C TYR A 142 14.73 -4.51 -36.17
N PRO A 143 14.32 -5.29 -37.19
CA PRO A 143 14.49 -6.75 -37.20
C PRO A 143 15.97 -7.19 -37.19
N THR A 144 16.87 -6.33 -37.66
CA THR A 144 18.32 -6.57 -37.72
C THR A 144 19.06 -6.26 -36.42
N GLU A 145 18.43 -5.60 -35.45
CA GLU A 145 19.03 -5.35 -34.13
C GLU A 145 18.86 -6.58 -33.22
N PRO A 146 19.92 -7.04 -32.53
CA PRO A 146 19.84 -8.16 -31.61
C PRO A 146 18.86 -7.88 -30.46
N SER A 147 18.32 -8.96 -29.88
CA SER A 147 17.47 -8.88 -28.69
C SER A 147 18.35 -8.60 -27.46
N ILE A 148 17.98 -7.61 -26.65
CA ILE A 148 18.62 -7.36 -25.34
C ILE A 148 18.39 -8.48 -24.32
N TYR A 149 17.53 -9.45 -24.64
CA TYR A 149 17.17 -10.60 -23.80
C TYR A 149 17.90 -11.86 -24.29
N HIS A 150 18.56 -12.57 -23.37
CA HIS A 150 19.28 -13.80 -23.68
C HIS A 150 18.32 -14.98 -23.89
N ASN A 151 18.72 -15.92 -24.75
CA ASN A 151 18.02 -17.20 -24.99
C ASN A 151 16.59 -17.12 -25.57
N ASN A 152 16.18 -16.00 -26.17
CA ASN A 152 14.87 -15.82 -26.84
C ASN A 152 13.67 -16.30 -25.98
N PRO A 153 13.44 -15.70 -24.81
CA PRO A 153 12.42 -16.17 -23.86
C PRO A 153 11.00 -15.91 -24.38
N GLN A 154 10.01 -16.61 -23.83
CA GLN A 154 8.60 -16.30 -24.06
C GLN A 154 8.29 -14.87 -23.61
N LEU A 155 7.79 -14.05 -24.55
CA LEU A 155 7.52 -12.63 -24.33
C LEU A 155 6.04 -12.34 -24.06
N TYR A 156 5.79 -11.23 -23.38
CA TYR A 156 4.48 -10.78 -22.94
C TYR A 156 4.26 -9.30 -23.28
N GLY A 157 3.14 -8.98 -23.90
CA GLY A 157 2.72 -7.61 -24.20
C GLY A 157 2.22 -6.86 -22.95
N LYS A 158 1.67 -5.65 -23.14
CA LYS A 158 1.11 -4.80 -22.07
C LYS A 158 -0.39 -4.59 -22.27
N GLY A 159 -1.16 -4.46 -21.19
CA GLY A 159 -2.58 -4.12 -21.27
C GLY A 159 -3.26 -3.93 -19.92
N LEU A 160 -4.58 -3.70 -19.93
CA LEU A 160 -5.34 -3.33 -18.73
C LEU A 160 -5.39 -4.43 -17.65
N TYR A 161 -5.24 -5.70 -18.01
CA TYR A 161 -5.16 -6.80 -17.03
C TYR A 161 -3.90 -6.72 -16.16
N ASP A 162 -2.87 -5.98 -16.57
CA ASP A 162 -1.69 -5.73 -15.72
C ASP A 162 -2.05 -4.84 -14.51
N ILE A 163 -3.11 -4.04 -14.60
CA ILE A 163 -3.66 -3.29 -13.45
C ILE A 163 -4.35 -4.24 -12.47
N ALA A 164 -5.10 -5.24 -12.97
CA ALA A 164 -5.76 -6.25 -12.13
C ALA A 164 -4.72 -7.07 -11.35
N PHE A 165 -3.65 -7.50 -12.02
CA PHE A 165 -2.47 -8.10 -11.37
C PHE A 165 -1.92 -7.19 -10.26
N CYS A 166 -1.66 -5.91 -10.55
CA CYS A 166 -1.12 -4.98 -9.56
C CYS A 166 -2.05 -4.78 -8.33
N VAL A 167 -3.36 -4.70 -8.54
CA VAL A 167 -4.34 -4.57 -7.45
C VAL A 167 -4.34 -5.80 -6.54
N PHE A 168 -4.30 -7.02 -7.11
CA PHE A 168 -4.22 -8.23 -6.30
C PHE A 168 -2.90 -8.32 -5.53
N TYR A 169 -1.76 -8.09 -6.19
CA TYR A 169 -0.47 -8.15 -5.51
C TYR A 169 -0.26 -7.03 -4.47
N THR A 170 -0.95 -5.88 -4.59
CA THR A 170 -1.04 -4.86 -3.52
C THR A 170 -1.69 -5.43 -2.25
N ILE A 171 -2.71 -6.29 -2.38
CA ILE A 171 -3.35 -6.99 -1.25
C ILE A 171 -2.40 -8.08 -0.70
N VAL A 172 -1.71 -8.81 -1.57
CA VAL A 172 -0.69 -9.80 -1.17
C VAL A 172 0.45 -9.14 -0.38
N PHE A 173 0.95 -7.98 -0.80
CA PHE A 173 1.97 -7.24 -0.05
C PHE A 173 1.43 -6.70 1.28
N SER A 174 0.17 -6.28 1.34
CA SER A 174 -0.47 -5.85 2.59
C SER A 174 -0.58 -7.01 3.59
N PHE A 175 -0.95 -8.21 3.14
CA PHE A 175 -0.89 -9.43 3.96
C PHE A 175 0.55 -9.75 4.38
N ALA A 176 1.50 -9.77 3.43
CA ALA A 176 2.88 -10.15 3.69
C ALA A 176 3.55 -9.21 4.71
N ARG A 177 3.31 -7.89 4.63
CA ARG A 177 3.79 -6.90 5.61
C ARG A 177 3.35 -7.24 7.02
N GLU A 178 2.04 -7.30 7.24
CA GLU A 178 1.47 -7.52 8.57
C GLU A 178 1.80 -8.91 9.12
N PHE A 179 1.78 -9.94 8.27
CA PHE A 179 2.13 -11.32 8.66
C PHE A 179 3.61 -11.43 9.05
N VAL A 180 4.53 -10.92 8.22
CA VAL A 180 5.97 -10.95 8.52
C VAL A 180 6.26 -10.14 9.78
N MET A 181 5.70 -8.93 9.93
CA MET A 181 5.92 -8.10 11.12
C MET A 181 5.38 -8.75 12.40
N GLN A 182 4.15 -9.26 12.40
CA GLN A 182 3.49 -9.73 13.63
C GLN A 182 3.78 -11.20 13.98
N VAL A 183 3.86 -12.08 12.97
CA VAL A 183 3.99 -13.53 13.17
C VAL A 183 5.45 -13.99 13.16
N LEU A 184 6.32 -13.37 12.35
CA LEU A 184 7.71 -13.78 12.22
C LEU A 184 8.68 -12.87 13.00
N LEU A 185 8.61 -11.56 12.78
CA LEU A 185 9.59 -10.61 13.31
C LEU A 185 9.32 -10.24 14.79
N LYS A 186 8.07 -10.01 15.21
CA LYS A 186 7.72 -9.69 16.60
C LYS A 186 8.20 -10.73 17.64
N PRO A 187 8.00 -12.05 17.47
CA PRO A 187 8.56 -13.01 18.41
C PRO A 187 10.09 -13.08 18.38
N LEU A 188 10.72 -12.82 17.23
CA LEU A 188 12.19 -12.78 17.11
C LEU A 188 12.78 -11.54 17.80
N ALA A 189 12.18 -10.36 17.62
CA ALA A 189 12.54 -9.12 18.30
C ALA A 189 12.44 -9.23 19.82
N ARG A 190 11.38 -9.89 20.34
CA ARG A 190 11.25 -10.21 21.78
C ARG A 190 12.38 -11.14 22.27
N ARG A 191 12.80 -12.14 21.48
CA ARG A 191 13.95 -13.02 21.81
C ARG A 191 15.28 -12.26 21.82
N TRP A 192 15.41 -11.21 21.00
CA TRP A 192 16.55 -10.28 21.02
C TRP A 192 16.45 -9.18 22.09
N GLY A 193 15.50 -9.27 23.02
CA GLY A 193 15.42 -8.36 24.18
C GLY A 193 14.82 -6.98 23.88
N ILE A 194 14.28 -6.75 22.68
CA ILE A 194 13.58 -5.50 22.38
C ILE A 194 12.28 -5.44 23.19
N LYS A 195 12.17 -4.45 24.07
CA LYS A 195 10.96 -4.19 24.87
C LYS A 195 9.81 -3.73 23.98
N GLU A 196 8.57 -4.06 24.38
CA GLU A 196 7.37 -3.56 23.69
C GLU A 196 7.22 -2.05 23.86
N GLY A 197 6.61 -1.39 22.87
CA GLY A 197 6.54 0.07 22.77
C GLY A 197 7.02 0.58 21.41
N LYS A 198 7.38 1.87 21.32
CA LYS A 198 7.75 2.51 20.05
C LYS A 198 8.99 1.88 19.39
N LYS A 199 10.05 1.57 20.15
CA LYS A 199 11.28 0.93 19.64
C LYS A 199 10.99 -0.40 18.94
N MET A 200 10.04 -1.20 19.46
CA MET A 200 9.55 -2.41 18.80
C MET A 200 8.89 -2.12 17.45
N SER A 201 7.94 -1.18 17.36
CA SER A 201 7.26 -0.87 16.08
C SER A 201 8.26 -0.44 15.00
N ARG A 202 9.16 0.49 15.34
CA ARG A 202 10.17 0.99 14.40
C ARG A 202 11.17 -0.09 13.99
N PHE A 203 11.56 -0.98 14.91
CA PHE A 203 12.38 -2.15 14.55
C PHE A 203 11.65 -3.08 13.56
N LEU A 204 10.37 -3.40 13.81
CA LEU A 204 9.60 -4.28 12.92
C LEU A 204 9.38 -3.67 11.54
N GLU A 205 9.12 -2.35 11.46
CA GLU A 205 9.06 -1.59 10.21
C GLU A 205 10.37 -1.76 9.42
N GLN A 206 11.52 -1.46 10.04
CA GLN A 206 12.82 -1.54 9.34
C GLN A 206 13.23 -2.99 9.01
N ALA A 207 12.93 -3.96 9.88
CA ALA A 207 13.25 -5.36 9.63
C ALA A 207 12.41 -5.95 8.48
N TYR A 208 11.13 -5.57 8.36
CA TYR A 208 10.33 -5.89 7.18
C TYR A 208 10.90 -5.25 5.91
N THR A 209 11.25 -3.96 5.97
CA THR A 209 11.89 -3.23 4.85
C THR A 209 13.18 -3.91 4.40
N PHE A 210 14.03 -4.36 5.34
CA PHE A 210 15.24 -5.12 5.05
C PHE A 210 14.94 -6.45 4.35
N CYS A 211 13.98 -7.23 4.86
CA CYS A 211 13.58 -8.49 4.23
C CYS A 211 13.04 -8.28 2.81
N TYR A 212 12.17 -7.30 2.61
CA TYR A 212 11.59 -7.00 1.29
C TYR A 212 12.66 -6.60 0.28
N PHE A 213 13.47 -5.57 0.57
CA PHE A 213 14.46 -5.08 -0.40
C PHE A 213 15.60 -6.08 -0.63
N SER A 214 15.92 -6.94 0.34
CA SER A 214 16.91 -8.02 0.13
C SER A 214 16.42 -9.02 -0.91
N ILE A 215 15.14 -9.43 -0.84
CA ILE A 215 14.53 -10.35 -1.80
C ILE A 215 14.32 -9.66 -3.16
N SER A 216 13.71 -8.47 -3.16
CA SER A 216 13.40 -7.70 -4.36
C SER A 216 14.64 -7.25 -5.11
N GLY A 217 15.65 -6.69 -4.43
CA GLY A 217 16.92 -6.28 -5.03
C GLY A 217 17.69 -7.45 -5.61
N THR A 218 17.73 -8.61 -4.91
CA THR A 218 18.35 -9.83 -5.45
C THR A 218 17.61 -10.33 -6.69
N PHE A 219 16.27 -10.35 -6.68
CA PHE A 219 15.48 -10.76 -7.84
C PHE A 219 15.67 -9.79 -9.02
N GLY A 220 15.70 -8.48 -8.78
CA GLY A 220 16.00 -7.47 -9.79
C GLY A 220 17.38 -7.64 -10.43
N LEU A 221 18.41 -7.94 -9.63
CA LEU A 221 19.75 -8.26 -10.14
C LEU A 221 19.76 -9.52 -11.02
N ILE A 222 19.01 -10.57 -10.64
CA ILE A 222 18.84 -11.79 -11.45
C ILE A 222 18.09 -11.52 -12.76
N VAL A 223 17.10 -10.63 -12.74
CA VAL A 223 16.40 -10.19 -13.97
C VAL A 223 17.35 -9.39 -14.86
N MET A 224 18.14 -8.47 -14.29
CA MET A 224 19.08 -7.65 -15.06
C MET A 224 20.23 -8.48 -15.66
N SER A 225 20.71 -9.54 -14.99
CA SER A 225 21.80 -10.39 -15.49
C SER A 225 21.44 -11.24 -16.71
N ARG A 226 20.14 -11.45 -16.96
CA ARG A 226 19.58 -12.13 -18.14
C ARG A 226 19.38 -11.21 -19.35
N THR A 227 19.94 -10.00 -19.27
CA THR A 227 19.83 -8.97 -20.28
C THR A 227 21.17 -8.28 -20.53
N ASP A 228 21.32 -7.65 -21.69
CA ASP A 228 22.51 -6.87 -22.03
C ASP A 228 22.65 -5.59 -21.20
N MET A 229 21.68 -5.29 -20.33
CA MET A 229 21.71 -4.20 -19.35
C MET A 229 22.56 -4.52 -18.10
N TRP A 230 23.13 -5.73 -18.00
CA TRP A 230 23.89 -6.17 -16.83
C TRP A 230 24.91 -5.13 -16.36
N PHE A 231 24.96 -4.95 -15.03
CA PHE A 231 25.77 -3.94 -14.37
C PHE A 231 25.60 -2.51 -14.92
N PHE A 232 24.35 -2.12 -15.23
CA PHE A 232 23.96 -0.77 -15.67
C PHE A 232 24.60 -0.34 -17.01
N ASN A 233 24.74 -1.28 -17.95
CA ASN A 233 25.15 -1.00 -19.33
C ASN A 233 24.09 -0.14 -20.07
N THR A 234 24.15 1.18 -19.88
CA THR A 234 23.06 2.08 -20.31
C THR A 234 22.77 2.15 -21.82
N PRO A 235 23.72 1.90 -22.75
CA PRO A 235 23.39 1.74 -24.18
C PRO A 235 22.34 0.65 -24.46
N ALA A 236 22.34 -0.45 -23.70
CA ALA A 236 21.37 -1.53 -23.85
C ALA A 236 19.94 -1.13 -23.45
N PHE A 237 19.74 0.01 -22.76
CA PHE A 237 18.40 0.56 -22.52
C PHE A 237 17.71 1.04 -23.81
N TRP A 238 18.46 1.24 -24.90
CA TRP A 238 17.97 1.84 -26.15
C TRP A 238 18.06 0.90 -27.36
N GLN A 239 18.84 -0.17 -27.26
CA GLN A 239 18.89 -1.25 -28.25
C GLN A 239 17.48 -1.83 -28.48
N ALA A 240 17.10 -1.95 -29.75
CA ALA A 240 15.77 -2.35 -30.21
C ALA A 240 14.56 -1.57 -29.58
N TYR A 241 14.76 -0.36 -29.05
CA TYR A 241 13.70 0.41 -28.40
C TYR A 241 12.59 0.87 -29.39
N PRO A 242 11.29 0.60 -29.11
CA PRO A 242 10.70 0.40 -27.79
C PRO A 242 10.44 -1.08 -27.47
N HIS A 243 10.70 -1.47 -26.22
CA HIS A 243 10.42 -2.81 -25.71
C HIS A 243 8.90 -3.00 -25.50
N ARG A 244 8.20 -3.37 -26.59
CA ARG A 244 6.75 -3.62 -26.61
C ARG A 244 6.36 -4.91 -25.90
N ALA A 245 7.19 -5.93 -26.01
CA ALA A 245 7.03 -7.21 -25.35
C ALA A 245 8.22 -7.47 -24.42
N LEU A 246 7.95 -8.03 -23.24
CA LEU A 246 8.91 -8.23 -22.16
C LEU A 246 8.98 -9.72 -21.77
N PRO A 247 10.15 -10.25 -21.38
CA PRO A 247 10.25 -11.59 -20.79
C PRO A 247 9.36 -11.75 -19.56
N LEU A 248 8.97 -12.99 -19.26
CA LEU A 248 8.09 -13.32 -18.12
C LEU A 248 8.62 -12.76 -16.79
N ASP A 249 9.86 -13.07 -16.45
CA ASP A 249 10.52 -12.65 -15.22
C ASP A 249 10.70 -11.13 -15.14
N PHE A 250 11.06 -10.51 -16.26
CA PHE A 250 11.16 -9.06 -16.41
C PHE A 250 9.83 -8.36 -16.12
N LYS A 251 8.75 -8.79 -16.80
CA LYS A 251 7.41 -8.20 -16.61
C LYS A 251 6.89 -8.47 -15.20
N PHE A 252 7.11 -9.68 -14.68
CA PHE A 252 6.69 -10.07 -13.34
C PHE A 252 7.39 -9.24 -12.25
N TYR A 253 8.72 -9.08 -12.31
CA TYR A 253 9.46 -8.19 -11.42
C TYR A 253 8.95 -6.76 -11.46
N TYR A 254 8.75 -6.22 -12.67
CA TYR A 254 8.28 -4.84 -12.85
C TYR A 254 6.88 -4.63 -12.24
N LEU A 255 5.94 -5.54 -12.50
CA LEU A 255 4.58 -5.43 -11.96
C LEU A 255 4.52 -5.71 -10.45
N LEU A 256 5.35 -6.61 -9.91
CA LEU A 256 5.48 -6.79 -8.46
C LEU A 256 5.99 -5.51 -7.78
N GLN A 257 7.02 -4.87 -8.33
CA GLN A 257 7.49 -3.58 -7.83
C GLN A 257 6.40 -2.51 -7.89
N ALA A 258 5.68 -2.39 -9.01
CA ALA A 258 4.54 -1.47 -9.10
C ALA A 258 3.46 -1.75 -8.03
N SER A 259 3.18 -3.03 -7.75
CA SER A 259 2.25 -3.46 -6.71
C SER A 259 2.70 -3.11 -5.29
N TYR A 260 4.01 -3.26 -5.02
CA TYR A 260 4.59 -2.90 -3.73
C TYR A 260 4.61 -1.39 -3.51
N TRP A 261 4.99 -0.60 -4.52
CA TRP A 261 4.94 0.87 -4.43
C TRP A 261 3.51 1.41 -4.29
N LEU A 262 2.52 0.76 -4.91
CA LEU A 262 1.09 1.01 -4.64
C LEU A 262 0.71 0.67 -3.19
N GLN A 263 1.18 -0.47 -2.66
CA GLN A 263 0.93 -0.87 -1.28
C GLN A 263 1.56 0.11 -0.26
N GLN A 264 2.80 0.55 -0.48
CA GLN A 264 3.46 1.53 0.38
C GLN A 264 2.78 2.91 0.30
N ALA A 265 2.26 3.29 -0.88
CA ALA A 265 1.44 4.50 -1.01
C ALA A 265 0.11 4.41 -0.24
N LEU A 266 -0.54 3.24 -0.18
CA LEU A 266 -1.71 3.03 0.67
C LEU A 266 -1.37 3.13 2.17
N VAL A 267 -0.25 2.53 2.60
CA VAL A 267 0.26 2.66 3.99
C VAL A 267 0.47 4.13 4.37
N LEU A 268 1.05 4.92 3.47
CA LEU A 268 1.31 6.35 3.67
C LEU A 268 0.00 7.18 3.68
N LEU A 269 -0.91 6.92 2.75
CA LEU A 269 -2.19 7.63 2.62
C LEU A 269 -3.12 7.37 3.80
N LEU A 270 -3.18 6.13 4.28
CA LEU A 270 -3.98 5.72 5.43
C LEU A 270 -3.27 5.98 6.78
N GLN A 271 -2.07 6.57 6.75
CA GLN A 271 -1.25 6.88 7.93
C GLN A 271 -1.05 5.68 8.88
N LEU A 272 -0.88 4.47 8.31
CA LEU A 272 -0.66 3.24 9.08
C LEU A 272 0.74 3.19 9.73
N GLU A 273 1.65 4.07 9.31
CA GLU A 273 2.90 4.37 9.99
C GLU A 273 2.85 5.77 10.60
N ALA A 274 3.29 5.92 11.85
CA ALA A 274 3.35 7.22 12.52
C ALA A 274 4.24 8.20 11.73
N PRO A 275 3.74 9.41 11.41
CA PRO A 275 4.36 10.33 10.45
C PRO A 275 5.76 10.76 10.90
N ARG A 276 6.66 10.88 9.92
CA ARG A 276 8.07 11.25 10.12
C ARG A 276 8.28 12.75 9.87
N LYS A 277 9.38 13.32 10.34
CA LYS A 277 9.67 14.76 10.12
C LYS A 277 9.72 15.18 8.65
N ASP A 278 10.10 14.25 7.77
CA ASP A 278 10.18 14.42 6.32
C ASP A 278 8.94 13.89 5.59
N PHE A 279 7.76 13.90 6.24
CA PHE A 279 6.53 13.35 5.66
C PHE A 279 6.13 14.00 4.33
N LYS A 280 6.35 15.32 4.17
CA LYS A 280 5.99 16.04 2.94
C LYS A 280 6.86 15.61 1.76
N GLU A 281 8.16 15.45 2.02
CA GLU A 281 9.17 15.02 1.06
C GLU A 281 8.97 13.53 0.72
N LEU A 282 8.56 12.72 1.69
CA LEU A 282 8.16 11.33 1.48
C LEU A 282 6.88 11.19 0.64
N VAL A 283 5.88 12.05 0.84
CA VAL A 283 4.67 12.11 -0.01
C VAL A 283 5.02 12.56 -1.43
N LEU A 284 5.82 13.61 -1.58
CA LEU A 284 6.31 14.07 -2.89
C LEU A 284 7.08 12.97 -3.62
N HIS A 285 7.95 12.24 -2.91
CA HIS A 285 8.64 11.08 -3.44
C HIS A 285 7.67 10.02 -3.97
N HIS A 286 6.64 9.63 -3.21
CA HIS A 286 5.66 8.63 -3.66
C HIS A 286 4.86 9.08 -4.87
N ILE A 287 4.54 10.38 -4.99
CA ILE A 287 3.90 10.93 -6.19
C ILE A 287 4.86 10.80 -7.40
N ILE A 288 6.14 11.18 -7.24
CA ILE A 288 7.14 11.08 -8.30
C ILE A 288 7.39 9.62 -8.70
N THR A 289 7.54 8.70 -7.76
CA THR A 289 7.82 7.28 -8.07
C THR A 289 6.62 6.61 -8.72
N LEU A 290 5.39 6.79 -8.23
CA LEU A 290 4.21 6.22 -8.89
C LEU A 290 4.01 6.76 -10.32
N LEU A 291 4.24 8.07 -10.54
CA LEU A 291 4.23 8.65 -11.88
C LEU A 291 5.34 8.06 -12.76
N LEU A 292 6.57 7.93 -12.24
CA LEU A 292 7.69 7.35 -12.97
C LEU A 292 7.41 5.90 -13.35
N ILE A 293 6.89 5.07 -12.44
CA ILE A 293 6.55 3.66 -12.67
C ILE A 293 5.45 3.54 -13.74
N GLY A 294 4.34 4.28 -13.58
CA GLY A 294 3.21 4.23 -14.51
C GLY A 294 3.58 4.73 -15.91
N LEU A 295 4.31 5.85 -16.00
CA LEU A 295 4.68 6.46 -17.28
C LEU A 295 5.84 5.74 -17.97
N SER A 296 6.83 5.22 -17.25
CA SER A 296 7.88 4.38 -17.88
C SER A 296 7.33 3.03 -18.36
N TYR A 297 6.34 2.46 -17.66
CA TYR A 297 5.59 1.31 -18.20
C TYR A 297 4.84 1.68 -19.48
N ARG A 298 4.11 2.80 -19.47
CA ARG A 298 3.30 3.30 -20.59
C ARG A 298 4.14 3.67 -21.82
N PHE A 299 5.25 4.39 -21.65
CA PHE A 299 6.10 4.86 -22.74
C PHE A 299 7.16 3.84 -23.19
N HIS A 300 7.23 2.66 -22.55
CA HIS A 300 8.22 1.59 -22.80
C HIS A 300 9.65 1.86 -22.29
N PHE A 301 9.86 2.83 -21.40
CA PHE A 301 11.11 2.99 -20.63
C PHE A 301 11.29 1.93 -19.52
N THR A 302 10.84 0.69 -19.74
CA THR A 302 10.83 -0.36 -18.72
C THR A 302 12.23 -0.88 -18.39
N ALA A 303 13.17 -0.82 -19.34
CA ALA A 303 14.61 -1.02 -19.12
C ALA A 303 15.16 -0.03 -18.07
N THR A 304 14.95 1.26 -18.32
CA THR A 304 15.28 2.37 -17.41
C THR A 304 14.61 2.20 -16.04
N GLY A 305 13.34 1.80 -16.01
CA GLY A 305 12.58 1.57 -14.77
C GLY A 305 13.15 0.43 -13.92
N VAL A 306 13.53 -0.71 -14.51
CA VAL A 306 14.21 -1.80 -13.79
C VAL A 306 15.54 -1.35 -13.21
N ALA A 307 16.34 -0.59 -13.97
CA ALA A 307 17.58 -0.02 -13.46
C ALA A 307 17.34 0.91 -12.24
N VAL A 308 16.33 1.78 -12.30
CA VAL A 308 15.96 2.64 -11.16
C VAL A 308 15.47 1.83 -9.96
N PHE A 309 14.66 0.79 -10.14
CA PHE A 309 14.26 -0.08 -9.03
C PHE A 309 15.47 -0.72 -8.34
N ILE A 310 16.44 -1.25 -9.10
CA ILE A 310 17.61 -1.91 -8.53
C ILE A 310 18.50 -0.92 -7.76
N THR A 311 18.74 0.30 -8.27
CA THR A 311 19.55 1.29 -7.52
C THR A 311 18.87 1.72 -6.22
N MET A 312 17.53 1.83 -6.24
CA MET A 312 16.74 2.18 -5.05
C MET A 312 16.82 1.05 -4.02
N ASP A 313 16.37 -0.15 -4.37
CA ASP A 313 16.30 -1.31 -3.48
C ASP A 313 17.66 -1.66 -2.84
N VAL A 314 18.74 -1.73 -3.63
CA VAL A 314 20.07 -2.13 -3.14
C VAL A 314 20.59 -1.17 -2.08
N SER A 315 20.34 0.14 -2.21
CA SER A 315 20.74 1.12 -1.20
C SER A 315 19.85 1.09 0.05
N ASP A 316 18.56 0.78 -0.11
CA ASP A 316 17.62 0.69 1.02
C ASP A 316 17.81 -0.60 1.85
N VAL A 317 18.35 -1.68 1.28
CA VAL A 317 18.82 -2.85 2.06
C VAL A 317 19.79 -2.42 3.16
N PHE A 318 20.82 -1.66 2.81
CA PHE A 318 21.85 -1.26 3.79
C PHE A 318 21.34 -0.21 4.77
N LEU A 319 20.44 0.69 4.35
CA LEU A 319 19.76 1.64 5.23
C LEU A 319 18.92 0.91 6.30
N ALA A 320 18.10 -0.03 5.86
CA ALA A 320 17.24 -0.82 6.75
C ALA A 320 18.09 -1.69 7.70
N LEU A 321 19.15 -2.32 7.19
CA LEU A 321 20.08 -3.11 7.98
C LEU A 321 20.80 -2.27 9.04
N SER A 322 21.34 -1.10 8.68
CA SER A 322 22.05 -0.24 9.66
C SER A 322 21.11 0.21 10.78
N LYS A 323 19.84 0.49 10.47
CA LYS A 323 18.82 0.83 11.48
C LYS A 323 18.44 -0.36 12.35
N CYS A 324 18.27 -1.55 11.78
CA CYS A 324 18.01 -2.77 12.56
C CYS A 324 19.14 -3.05 13.56
N LEU A 325 20.39 -2.93 13.11
CA LEU A 325 21.57 -3.11 13.97
C LEU A 325 21.66 -2.02 15.06
N ASN A 326 21.30 -0.77 14.75
CA ASN A 326 21.24 0.32 15.72
C ASN A 326 20.16 0.07 16.79
N TYR A 327 18.96 -0.38 16.42
CA TYR A 327 17.91 -0.74 17.39
C TYR A 327 18.25 -1.98 18.24
N LEU A 328 19.13 -2.85 17.76
CA LEU A 328 19.68 -3.98 18.51
C LEU A 328 20.91 -3.61 19.34
N ASP A 329 21.33 -2.34 19.33
CA ASP A 329 22.53 -1.82 20.01
C ASP A 329 23.79 -2.63 19.64
N HIS A 330 23.83 -3.16 18.41
CA HIS A 330 24.83 -4.12 17.93
C HIS A 330 26.09 -3.40 17.42
N PRO A 331 27.32 -3.86 17.74
CA PRO A 331 28.56 -3.15 17.38
C PRO A 331 28.80 -2.98 15.87
N LEU A 332 28.17 -3.80 15.04
CA LEU A 332 28.22 -3.65 13.58
C LEU A 332 27.30 -2.54 13.03
N GLY A 333 26.45 -1.90 13.84
CA GLY A 333 25.57 -0.81 13.41
C GLY A 333 26.34 0.36 12.78
N THR A 334 27.39 0.83 13.46
CA THR A 334 28.27 1.91 12.98
C THR A 334 28.98 1.59 11.66
N PRO A 335 29.75 0.49 11.50
CA PRO A 335 30.39 0.19 10.22
C PRO A 335 29.37 -0.11 9.11
N CYS A 336 28.21 -0.69 9.44
CA CYS A 336 27.12 -0.85 8.47
C CYS A 336 26.55 0.50 8.00
N PHE A 337 26.36 1.47 8.89
CA PHE A 337 25.96 2.83 8.52
C PHE A 337 27.00 3.53 7.64
N GLY A 338 28.29 3.39 7.95
CA GLY A 338 29.38 3.90 7.10
C GLY A 338 29.38 3.28 5.69
N PHE A 339 29.18 1.95 5.61
CA PHE A 339 29.06 1.25 4.33
C PHE A 339 27.80 1.65 3.55
N PHE A 340 26.67 1.82 4.24
CA PHE A 340 25.42 2.34 3.68
C PHE A 340 25.63 3.68 2.96
N ILE A 341 26.40 4.61 3.55
CA ILE A 341 26.69 5.91 2.93
C ILE A 341 27.38 5.72 1.56
N LEU A 342 28.37 4.83 1.48
CA LEU A 342 29.09 4.55 0.23
C LEU A 342 28.15 3.98 -0.85
N VAL A 343 27.32 2.99 -0.50
CA VAL A 343 26.34 2.39 -1.42
C VAL A 343 25.27 3.40 -1.83
N TRP A 344 24.80 4.24 -0.89
CA TRP A 344 23.85 5.31 -1.17
C TRP A 344 24.39 6.29 -2.21
N PHE A 345 25.62 6.80 -2.05
CA PHE A 345 26.20 7.70 -3.05
C PHE A 345 26.45 7.02 -4.40
N TYR A 346 26.86 5.76 -4.43
CA TYR A 346 27.01 5.02 -5.68
C TYR A 346 25.67 4.78 -6.41
N CYS A 347 24.64 4.30 -5.72
CA CYS A 347 23.35 3.96 -6.33
C CYS A 347 22.44 5.19 -6.57
N ARG A 348 22.24 6.04 -5.55
CA ARG A 348 21.29 7.17 -5.59
C ARG A 348 21.80 8.38 -6.33
N HIS A 349 23.13 8.55 -6.44
CA HIS A 349 23.74 9.64 -7.21
C HIS A 349 24.43 9.15 -8.47
N TYR A 350 25.52 8.37 -8.36
CA TYR A 350 26.31 8.03 -9.56
C TYR A 350 25.50 7.23 -10.60
N LEU A 351 24.93 6.08 -10.24
CA LEU A 351 24.15 5.27 -11.18
C LEU A 351 22.86 5.97 -11.63
N SER A 352 22.14 6.63 -10.71
CA SER A 352 20.93 7.39 -11.07
C SER A 352 21.23 8.55 -12.04
N ALA A 353 22.39 9.22 -11.90
CA ALA A 353 22.86 10.22 -12.85
C ALA A 353 23.25 9.61 -14.21
N GLN A 354 23.90 8.44 -14.24
CA GLN A 354 24.18 7.72 -15.50
C GLN A 354 22.88 7.35 -16.24
N ILE A 355 21.86 6.88 -15.52
CA ILE A 355 20.53 6.60 -16.08
C ILE A 355 19.89 7.87 -16.67
N LEU A 356 19.93 8.99 -15.94
CA LEU A 356 19.42 10.29 -16.41
C LEU A 356 20.18 10.82 -17.63
N ILE A 357 21.51 10.75 -17.62
CA ILE A 357 22.38 11.15 -18.75
C ILE A 357 22.04 10.30 -19.98
N SER A 358 21.88 8.99 -19.83
CA SER A 358 21.50 8.10 -20.93
C SER A 358 20.13 8.46 -21.55
N CYS A 359 19.16 8.85 -20.73
CA CYS A 359 17.86 9.37 -21.20
C CYS A 359 17.99 10.73 -21.90
N LEU A 360 18.96 11.56 -21.53
CA LEU A 360 19.22 12.86 -22.14
C LEU A 360 19.95 12.73 -23.49
N THR A 361 21.05 11.97 -23.54
CA THR A 361 21.99 11.93 -24.66
C THR A 361 21.66 10.78 -25.63
N THR A 362 21.64 9.54 -25.14
CA THR A 362 21.56 8.34 -26.01
C THR A 362 20.20 8.16 -26.67
N TYR A 363 19.10 8.55 -25.99
CA TYR A 363 17.73 8.44 -26.53
C TYR A 363 17.51 9.12 -27.90
N ASN A 364 18.28 10.17 -28.23
CA ASN A 364 18.15 10.91 -29.50
C ASN A 364 19.14 10.46 -30.60
N ASN A 365 20.07 9.55 -30.30
CA ASN A 365 21.14 9.21 -31.23
C ASN A 365 20.70 8.12 -32.22
N PRO A 366 20.93 8.27 -33.54
CA PRO A 366 20.81 7.18 -34.49
C PRO A 366 21.74 6.02 -34.11
N PRO A 367 21.35 4.74 -34.31
CA PRO A 367 20.15 4.27 -35.00
C PRO A 367 18.89 4.11 -34.12
N TYR A 368 18.96 4.39 -32.82
CA TYR A 368 17.91 4.05 -31.83
C TYR A 368 16.62 4.88 -31.96
N THR A 369 16.63 5.89 -32.84
CA THR A 369 15.49 6.72 -33.21
C THR A 369 14.93 6.33 -34.59
N PRO A 370 13.82 5.58 -34.65
CA PRO A 370 12.96 5.62 -35.83
C PRO A 370 12.33 7.01 -35.88
N PHE A 371 12.08 7.50 -37.09
CA PHE A 371 11.44 8.79 -37.34
C PHE A 371 10.13 8.94 -36.52
N PRO A 372 9.69 10.17 -36.22
CA PRO A 372 8.47 10.41 -35.45
C PRO A 372 7.24 9.98 -36.24
N GLU A 373 6.91 8.69 -36.17
CA GLU A 373 5.62 8.16 -36.56
C GLU A 373 4.51 8.78 -35.71
N PRO A 374 3.28 8.93 -36.25
CA PRO A 374 2.16 9.48 -35.50
C PRO A 374 1.84 8.65 -34.25
N ILE A 375 1.24 9.32 -33.26
CA ILE A 375 0.75 8.67 -32.03
C ILE A 375 -0.36 7.69 -32.40
N ASP A 376 -0.10 6.40 -32.23
CA ASP A 376 -1.08 5.35 -32.45
C ASP A 376 -1.44 4.68 -31.12
N TRP A 377 -2.66 4.96 -30.66
CA TRP A 377 -3.20 4.43 -29.41
C TRP A 377 -3.51 2.93 -29.48
N LEU A 378 -3.87 2.43 -30.67
CA LEU A 378 -4.26 1.05 -30.94
C LEU A 378 -3.03 0.14 -30.99
N ASN A 379 -1.97 0.57 -31.70
CA ASN A 379 -0.71 -0.17 -31.86
C ASN A 379 0.30 0.04 -30.71
N GLN A 380 -0.14 0.61 -29.58
CA GLN A 380 0.68 0.92 -28.41
C GLN A 380 1.90 1.83 -28.72
N GLN A 381 1.76 2.73 -29.68
CA GLN A 381 2.84 3.61 -30.14
C GLN A 381 2.84 4.93 -29.38
N TYR A 382 3.38 4.90 -28.16
CA TYR A 382 3.44 6.05 -27.26
C TYR A 382 4.76 6.84 -27.37
N LYS A 383 5.51 6.69 -28.48
CA LYS A 383 6.68 7.53 -28.81
C LYS A 383 6.20 8.94 -29.20
N CYS A 384 5.83 9.76 -28.23
CA CYS A 384 5.51 11.17 -28.43
C CYS A 384 6.68 12.08 -28.02
N TRP A 385 6.74 13.29 -28.58
CA TRP A 385 7.73 14.32 -28.21
C TRP A 385 7.69 14.69 -26.72
N ILE A 386 6.58 14.38 -26.04
CA ILE A 386 6.33 14.62 -24.61
C ILE A 386 6.97 13.53 -23.72
N ALA A 387 7.16 12.31 -24.22
CA ALA A 387 7.61 11.17 -23.42
C ALA A 387 9.01 11.39 -22.82
N LYS A 388 9.94 11.95 -23.61
CA LYS A 388 11.30 12.30 -23.15
C LYS A 388 11.30 13.38 -22.06
N PRO A 389 10.77 14.60 -22.27
CA PRO A 389 10.83 15.66 -21.26
C PRO A 389 10.12 15.30 -19.95
N ILE A 390 9.00 14.57 -20.00
CA ILE A 390 8.35 14.08 -18.77
C ILE A 390 9.23 13.07 -18.03
N THR A 391 9.79 12.07 -18.73
CA THR A 391 10.63 11.04 -18.09
C THR A 391 11.91 11.63 -17.50
N VAL A 392 12.57 12.52 -18.25
CA VAL A 392 13.76 13.28 -17.78
C VAL A 392 13.41 14.17 -16.59
N GLY A 393 12.27 14.86 -16.62
CA GLY A 393 11.80 15.70 -15.50
C GLY A 393 11.53 14.90 -14.23
N LEU A 394 10.87 13.74 -14.34
CA LEU A 394 10.60 12.86 -13.20
C LEU A 394 11.88 12.21 -12.63
N LEU A 395 12.81 11.77 -13.50
CA LEU A 395 14.13 11.27 -13.07
C LEU A 395 14.97 12.36 -12.38
N GLY A 396 14.93 13.59 -12.91
CA GLY A 396 15.59 14.76 -12.30
C GLY A 396 14.98 15.12 -10.95
N ALA A 397 13.65 15.09 -10.82
CA ALA A 397 12.95 15.32 -9.55
C ALA A 397 13.28 14.23 -8.51
N LEU A 398 13.33 12.96 -8.93
CA LEU A 398 13.72 11.83 -8.09
C LEU A 398 15.17 11.97 -7.59
N LEU A 399 16.10 12.40 -8.45
CA LEU A 399 17.46 12.72 -8.06
C LEU A 399 17.52 13.91 -7.09
N GLY A 400 16.69 14.95 -7.30
CA GLY A 400 16.55 16.09 -6.38
C GLY A 400 16.12 15.68 -4.96
N VAL A 401 15.15 14.77 -4.83
CA VAL A 401 14.75 14.21 -3.53
C VAL A 401 15.88 13.38 -2.90
N ASN A 402 16.63 12.62 -3.70
CA ASN A 402 17.81 11.89 -3.20
C ASN A 402 18.94 12.82 -2.74
N ILE A 403 19.12 14.00 -3.35
CA ILE A 403 20.07 15.03 -2.88
C ILE A 403 19.63 15.57 -1.51
N PHE A 404 18.33 15.87 -1.33
CA PHE A 404 17.79 16.29 -0.03
C PHE A 404 18.04 15.25 1.08
N TRP A 405 17.75 13.97 0.82
CA TRP A 405 18.02 12.91 1.81
C TRP A 405 19.53 12.68 2.02
N SER A 406 20.38 12.82 1.00
CA SER A 406 21.84 12.81 1.17
C SER A 406 22.33 13.91 2.11
N TRP A 407 21.75 15.10 2.06
CA TRP A 407 22.09 16.18 3.00
C TRP A 407 21.75 15.79 4.44
N LEU A 408 20.59 15.15 4.69
CA LEU A 408 20.25 14.62 6.02
C LEU A 408 21.23 13.52 6.47
N ILE A 409 21.57 12.58 5.60
CA ILE A 409 22.51 11.48 5.88
C ILE A 409 23.90 12.04 6.27
N LEU A 410 24.42 13.00 5.49
CA LEU A 410 25.69 13.65 5.79
C LEU A 410 25.63 14.47 7.10
N ARG A 411 24.50 15.08 7.42
CA ARG A 411 24.29 15.79 8.70
C ARG A 411 24.35 14.84 9.89
N ILE A 412 23.70 13.67 9.80
CA ILE A 412 23.76 12.61 10.81
C ILE A 412 25.19 12.08 10.94
N ALA A 413 25.87 11.78 9.82
CA ALA A 413 27.25 11.33 9.83
C ALA A 413 28.22 12.35 10.45
N GLY A 414 28.07 13.64 10.15
CA GLY A 414 28.85 14.72 10.76
C GLY A 414 28.62 14.84 12.27
N ARG A 415 27.38 14.69 12.74
CA ARG A 415 27.06 14.63 14.18
C ARG A 415 27.66 13.40 14.84
N PHE A 416 27.61 12.24 14.18
CA PHE A 416 28.21 11.01 14.69
C PHE A 416 29.72 11.16 14.91
N VAL A 417 30.44 11.70 13.92
CA VAL A 417 31.89 11.95 14.03
C VAL A 417 32.23 12.97 15.11
N TRP A 418 31.41 14.01 15.30
CA TRP A 418 31.70 15.08 16.27
C TRP A 418 31.26 14.77 17.72
N LYS A 419 30.20 13.97 17.91
CA LYS A 419 29.57 13.72 19.22
C LYS A 419 29.59 12.25 19.68
N GLY A 420 29.97 11.30 18.82
CA GLY A 420 29.97 9.87 19.11
C GLY A 420 28.59 9.20 19.15
N GLU A 421 27.50 9.91 18.86
CA GLU A 421 26.13 9.37 18.93
C GLU A 421 25.49 9.19 17.54
N ALA A 422 25.10 7.96 17.19
CA ALA A 422 24.51 7.61 15.89
C ALA A 422 22.98 7.79 15.87
N LYS A 423 22.49 8.93 16.36
CA LYS A 423 21.05 9.21 16.47
C LYS A 423 20.47 9.74 15.15
N ASP A 424 19.39 9.11 14.70
CA ASP A 424 18.70 9.47 13.45
C ASP A 424 17.66 10.56 13.72
N GLU A 425 17.99 11.80 13.33
CA GLU A 425 17.11 12.97 13.49
C GLU A 425 15.71 12.77 12.89
N ARG A 426 15.54 11.86 11.92
CA ARG A 426 14.26 11.55 11.25
C ARG A 426 13.24 10.86 12.18
N SER A 427 13.68 10.22 13.26
CA SER A 427 12.83 9.40 14.16
C SER A 427 12.64 9.94 15.59
N ASP A 428 13.35 11.01 15.97
CA ASP A 428 13.78 11.23 17.37
C ASP A 428 12.85 12.01 18.31
N ASP A 429 11.79 12.69 17.85
CA ASP A 429 11.04 13.61 18.75
C ASP A 429 10.20 12.89 19.84
N GLU A 430 9.84 11.62 19.65
CA GLU A 430 8.93 10.94 20.61
C GLU A 430 9.67 10.24 21.78
N GLU A 431 10.98 9.98 21.69
CA GLU A 431 11.75 9.54 22.89
C GLU A 431 12.00 10.72 23.85
N GLU A 432 12.09 11.95 23.34
CA GLU A 432 12.07 13.14 24.20
C GLU A 432 10.70 13.39 24.82
N GLU A 433 9.59 13.06 24.15
CA GLU A 433 8.26 13.15 24.75
C GLU A 433 8.00 12.11 25.84
N GLU A 434 8.49 10.87 25.70
CA GLU A 434 8.39 9.88 26.78
C GLU A 434 9.20 10.30 28.01
N LYS A 435 10.39 10.90 27.83
CA LYS A 435 11.16 11.48 28.95
C LYS A 435 10.44 12.65 29.60
N LYS A 436 9.94 13.62 28.81
CA LYS A 436 9.19 14.80 29.31
C LYS A 436 7.80 14.49 29.88
N LYS A 437 7.34 13.24 29.80
CA LYS A 437 6.10 12.74 30.46
C LYS A 437 6.40 11.84 31.67
N GLY A 438 7.67 11.52 31.92
CA GLY A 438 8.15 10.73 33.07
C GLY A 438 8.89 11.55 34.13
N GLU A 439 9.31 12.78 33.79
CA GLU A 439 9.69 13.87 34.71
C GLU A 439 8.47 14.73 35.08
#